data_AF-A0A251WDX5-F1
#
_entry.id   AF-A0A251WDX5-F1
#
_cell.length_a   1.000
_cell.length_b   1.000
_cell.length_c   1.000
_cell.angle_alpha   90.00
_cell.angle_beta   90.00
_cell.angle_gamma   90.00
#
_symmetry.space_group_name_H-M   'P 1'
#
loop_
_entity.id
_entity.type
_entity.pdbx_description
1 polymer ?
#
loop_
_entity_poly.entity_id
_entity_poly.type
_entity_poly.pdbx_seq_one_letter_code
_entity_poly.pdbx_strand_id
1 'polypeptide(L)' 'MVRDPEKEPERWSEPIVANSPAEAQTECQKRAERYNLELESVTEPRKIEDRPQRYDCNYKEKE' A
#
# COMPACT_ATOMS: atom_id res chain seq x y z
N MET A 1 -10.00 -15.78 -31.97
CA MET A 1 -9.04 -15.45 -30.90
C MET A 1 -9.72 -14.43 -30.02
N VAL A 2 -10.31 -14.87 -28.91
CA VAL A 2 -10.88 -13.95 -27.92
C VAL A 2 -9.66 -13.28 -27.29
N ARG A 3 -9.51 -11.98 -27.49
CA ARG A 3 -8.54 -11.19 -26.72
C ARG A 3 -9.03 -11.27 -25.27
N ASP A 4 -8.30 -11.98 -24.42
CA ASP A 4 -8.48 -11.89 -22.99
C ASP A 4 -8.52 -10.39 -22.63
N PRO A 5 -9.60 -9.90 -21.99
CA PRO A 5 -9.69 -8.50 -21.62
C PRO A 5 -8.49 -8.19 -20.74
N GLU A 6 -7.78 -7.12 -21.07
CA GLU A 6 -6.68 -6.57 -20.30
C GLU A 6 -7.09 -6.58 -18.82
N LYS A 7 -6.49 -7.49 -18.05
CA LYS A 7 -6.79 -7.66 -16.64
C LYS A 7 -6.33 -6.36 -15.99
N GLU A 8 -7.28 -5.51 -15.58
CA GLU A 8 -6.94 -4.28 -14.86
C GLU A 8 -6.03 -4.67 -13.69
N PRO A 9 -4.92 -3.95 -13.46
CA PRO A 9 -3.98 -4.30 -12.40
C PRO A 9 -4.75 -4.36 -11.09
N GLU A 10 -4.72 -5.50 -10.42
CA GLU A 10 -5.45 -5.65 -9.17
C GLU A 10 -4.90 -4.63 -8.17
N ARG A 11 -5.79 -3.81 -7.61
CA ARG A 11 -5.45 -2.87 -6.54
C ARG A 11 -5.88 -3.46 -5.22
N TRP A 12 -4.98 -3.50 -4.25
CA TRP A 12 -5.31 -3.89 -2.88
C TRP A 12 -4.78 -2.87 -1.90
N SER A 13 -5.48 -2.79 -0.79
CA SER A 13 -5.21 -1.85 0.30
C SER A 13 -4.99 -2.67 1.57
N GLU A 14 -3.81 -2.58 2.19
CA GLU A 14 -3.55 -3.23 3.47
C GLU A 14 -3.31 -2.21 4.60
N PRO A 15 -4.05 -2.34 5.71
CA PRO A 15 -3.80 -1.50 6.87
C PRO A 15 -2.57 -1.97 7.63
N ILE A 16 -1.75 -1.01 8.05
CA ILE A 16 -0.60 -1.20 8.94
C ILE A 16 -0.71 -0.29 10.16
N VAL A 17 -0.05 -0.66 11.24
CA VAL A 17 0.06 0.18 12.43
C VAL A 17 1.49 0.69 12.50
N ALA A 18 1.65 2.01 12.49
CA ALA A 18 2.95 2.67 12.58
C ALA A 18 2.88 3.87 13.52
N ASN A 19 4.02 4.25 14.09
CA ASN A 19 4.13 5.40 14.99
C ASN A 19 4.32 6.72 14.23
N SER A 20 4.74 6.64 12.96
CA SER A 20 4.98 7.82 12.13
C SER A 20 4.69 7.53 10.65
N PRO A 21 4.41 8.56 9.84
CA PRO A 21 4.26 8.40 8.39
C PRO A 21 5.50 7.81 7.71
N ALA A 22 6.69 8.17 8.17
CA ALA A 22 7.94 7.67 7.61
C ALA A 22 8.12 6.16 7.87
N GLU A 23 7.78 5.71 9.09
CA GLU A 23 7.76 4.28 9.43
C GLU A 23 6.70 3.54 8.61
N ALA A 24 5.49 4.12 8.49
CA ALA A 24 4.42 3.57 7.69
C ALA A 24 4.86 3.38 6.24
N GLN A 25 5.42 4.41 5.61
CA GLN A 25 5.86 4.36 4.23
C GLN A 25 6.96 3.33 4.00
N THR A 26 7.91 3.23 4.92
CA THR A 26 8.97 2.23 4.86
C THR A 26 8.41 0.80 4.93
N GLU A 27 7.49 0.55 5.85
CA GLU A 27 6.86 -0.78 6.00
C GLU A 27 5.94 -1.12 4.82
N CYS A 28 5.17 -0.15 4.34
CA CYS A 28 4.37 -0.31 3.12
C CYS A 28 5.29 -0.69 1.94
N GLN A 29 6.40 0.02 1.75
CA GLN A 29 7.32 -0.23 0.64
C GLN A 29 7.98 -1.60 0.71
N LYS A 30 8.43 -2.03 1.90
CA LYS A 30 8.97 -3.39 2.10
C LYS A 30 7.94 -4.48 1.78
N ARG A 31 6.68 -4.29 2.19
CA ARG A 31 5.60 -5.22 1.83
C ARG A 31 5.39 -5.25 0.33
N ALA A 32 5.38 -4.09 -0.32
CA ALA A 32 5.25 -4.00 -1.76
C ALA A 32 6.35 -4.84 -2.44
N GLU A 33 7.61 -4.66 -2.04
CA GLU A 33 8.73 -5.45 -2.56
C GLU A 33 8.58 -6.94 -2.30
N ARG A 34 8.18 -7.32 -1.08
CA ARG A 34 8.01 -8.72 -0.67
C ARG A 34 6.96 -9.48 -1.48
N TYR A 35 5.86 -8.80 -1.79
CA TYR A 35 4.76 -9.35 -2.55
C TYR A 35 4.90 -9.11 -4.07
N ASN A 36 6.00 -8.48 -4.50
CA ASN A 36 6.26 -8.07 -5.89
C ASN A 36 5.20 -7.13 -6.47
N LEU A 37 4.88 -6.12 -5.69
CA LEU A 37 3.85 -5.13 -5.91
C LEU A 37 4.43 -3.72 -6.01
N GLU A 38 3.69 -2.82 -6.62
CA GLU A 38 4.01 -1.39 -6.62
C GLU A 38 3.19 -0.68 -5.53
N LEU A 39 3.88 0.06 -4.65
CA LEU A 39 3.22 0.93 -3.68
C LEU A 39 2.69 2.16 -4.41
N GLU A 40 1.37 2.29 -4.51
CA GLU A 40 0.72 3.42 -5.17
C GLU A 40 0.66 4.63 -4.24
N SER A 41 0.21 4.44 -2.99
CA SER A 41 0.14 5.50 -1.99
C SER A 41 0.00 4.96 -0.57
N VAL A 42 0.28 5.80 0.42
CA VAL A 42 0.02 5.50 1.83
C VAL A 42 -0.99 6.50 2.36
N THR A 43 -2.17 6.02 2.72
CA THR A 43 -3.24 6.82 3.30
C THR A 43 -2.92 7.08 4.77
N GLU A 44 -2.70 8.35 5.11
CA GLU A 44 -2.43 8.79 6.46
C GLU A 44 -3.72 8.96 7.29
N PRO A 45 -3.67 8.73 8.61
CA PRO A 45 -4.77 9.05 9.50
C PRO A 45 -5.03 10.55 9.54
N ARG A 46 -6.31 10.95 9.72
CA ARG A 46 -6.74 12.37 9.72
C ARG A 46 -6.02 13.26 10.73
N LYS A 47 -5.49 12.68 11.79
CA LYS A 47 -4.71 13.38 12.82
C LYS A 47 -3.53 12.47 13.13
N ILE A 48 -2.33 13.03 13.15
CA ILE A 48 -1.13 12.31 13.56
C ILE A 48 -0.91 12.61 15.06
N GLU A 49 -1.04 11.58 15.88
CA GLU A 49 -0.77 11.63 17.31
C GLU A 49 0.50 10.85 17.66
N ASP A 50 1.08 11.11 18.84
CA ASP A 50 2.27 10.43 19.37
C ASP A 50 1.94 9.01 19.88
N ARG A 51 1.22 8.24 19.06
CA ARG A 51 0.81 6.87 19.35
C ARG A 51 0.76 6.07 18.05
N PRO A 52 0.84 4.73 18.12
CA PRO A 52 0.66 3.89 16.95
C PRO A 52 -0.71 4.16 16.32
N GLN A 53 -0.72 4.49 15.04
CA GLN A 53 -1.93 4.79 14.26
C GLN A 53 -2.01 3.88 13.04
N ARG A 54 -3.24 3.72 12.54
CA ARG A 54 -3.48 2.95 11.33
C ARG A 54 -3.21 3.80 10.09
N TYR A 55 -2.32 3.30 9.26
CA TYR A 55 -2.04 3.80 7.91
C TYR A 55 -2.52 2.74 6.93
N ASP A 56 -3.02 3.17 5.78
CA ASP A 56 -3.50 2.25 4.75
C ASP A 56 -2.55 2.26 3.55
N CYS A 57 -1.88 1.15 3.29
CA CYS A 57 -0.97 1.02 2.17
C CYS A 57 -1.77 0.60 0.94
N ASN A 58 -1.87 1.49 -0.05
CA ASN A 58 -2.47 1.18 -1.35
C ASN A 58 -1.40 0.67 -2.30
N TYR A 59 -1.66 -0.47 -2.90
CA TYR A 59 -0.75 -1.11 -3.82
C TYR A 59 -1.46 -1.51 -5.12
N LYS A 60 -0.65 -1.79 -6.14
CA LYS A 60 -1.09 -2.33 -7.42
C LYS A 60 -0.09 -3.35 -7.97
N GLU A 61 -0.53 -4.18 -8.91
CA GLU A 61 0.37 -5.12 -9.59
C GLU A 61 1.45 -4.35 -10.35
N LYS A 62 2.68 -4.89 -10.34
CA LYS A 62 3.74 -4.42 -11.24
C LYS A 62 3.44 -4.98 -12.64
N GLU A 63 3.22 -4.09 -13.60
CA GLU A 63 3.14 -4.44 -15.03
C GLU A 63 4.49 -4.93 -15.59
#